data_AF-A0A0F9MAM6-F1
#
_entry.id   AF-A0A0F9MAM6-F1
#
_cell.length_a   1.000
_cell.length_b   1.000
_cell.length_c   1.000
_cell.angle_alpha   90.00
_cell.angle_beta   90.00
_cell.angle_gamma   90.00
#
_symmetry.space_group_name_H-M   'P 1'
#
loop_
_entity.id
_entity.type
_entity.pdbx_description
1 polymer ?
#
loop_
_entity_poly.entity_id
_entity_poly.type
_entity_poly.pdbx_seq_one_letter_code
_entity_poly.pdbx_strand_id
1 'polypeptide(L)' 'MVKVYIIESERGWGQKIDEVKEFDTLELAETFVTEFNSHNTEEKVPDWYMRAEVVR' A
#
# COMPACT_ATOMS: atom_id res chain seq x y z
N MET A 1 1.46 -15.03 10.21
CA MET A 1 2.24 -13.87 9.76
C MET A 1 1.88 -13.57 8.31
N VAL A 2 1.43 -12.34 8.06
CA VAL A 2 0.98 -11.81 6.77
C VAL A 2 1.85 -10.59 6.45
N LYS A 3 2.27 -10.45 5.20
CA LYS A 3 3.08 -9.31 4.75
C LYS A 3 2.20 -8.28 4.05
N VAL A 4 2.48 -7.01 4.29
CA VAL A 4 1.95 -5.90 3.53
C VAL A 4 3.11 -5.15 2.90
N TYR A 5 3.03 -4.90 1.60
CA TYR A 5 3.95 -4.02 0.91
C TYR A 5 3.36 -2.62 0.87
N ILE A 6 4.17 -1.64 1.25
CA ILE A 6 3.93 -0.24 0.93
C ILE A 6 4.67 0.04 -0.37
N ILE A 7 3.92 0.44 -1.38
CA ILE A 7 4.38 0.56 -2.76
C ILE A 7 4.30 2.02 -3.16
N GLU A 8 5.44 2.61 -3.49
CA GLU A 8 5.51 3.90 -4.16
C GLU A 8 5.29 3.70 -5.67
N SER A 9 4.49 4.57 -6.28
CA SER A 9 4.18 4.56 -7.72
C SER A 9 4.38 5.95 -8.30
N GLU A 10 5.21 6.04 -9.34
CA GLU A 10 5.54 7.30 -10.01
C GLU A 10 5.42 7.19 -11.54
N ARG A 11 4.70 8.14 -12.14
CA ARG A 11 4.52 8.20 -13.59
C ARG A 11 5.87 8.40 -14.28
N GLY A 12 6.19 7.49 -15.19
CA GLY A 12 7.45 7.51 -15.95
C GLY A 12 8.61 6.79 -15.28
N TRP A 13 8.50 6.45 -13.98
CA TRP A 13 9.56 5.76 -13.22
C TRP A 13 9.17 4.36 -12.75
N GLY A 14 7.87 4.07 -12.65
CA GLY A 14 7.35 2.73 -12.33
C GLY A 14 6.91 2.60 -10.88
N GLN A 15 7.14 1.43 -10.30
CA GLN A 15 6.74 1.11 -8.92
C GLN A 15 7.90 0.49 -8.15
N LYS A 16 8.03 0.83 -6.87
CA LYS A 16 9.00 0.22 -5.95
C LYS A 16 8.33 -0.17 -4.64
N ILE A 17 8.80 -1.26 -4.02
CA ILE A 17 8.46 -1.56 -2.62
C ILE A 17 9.29 -0.60 -1.77
N ASP A 18 8.61 0.29 -1.07
CA ASP A 18 9.24 1.25 -0.16
C ASP A 18 9.44 0.63 1.23
N GLU A 19 8.43 -0.11 1.72
CA GLU A 19 8.48 -0.78 3.02
C GLU A 19 7.75 -2.14 2.97
N VAL A 20 8.20 -3.09 3.80
CA VAL A 20 7.50 -4.35 4.09
C VAL A 20 7.12 -4.39 5.55
N LYS A 21 5.82 -4.50 5.84
CA LYS A 21 5.29 -4.67 7.20
C LYS A 21 4.79 -6.09 7.41
N GLU A 22 5.00 -6.62 8.61
CA GLU A 22 4.55 -7.95 9.01
C GLU A 22 3.45 -7.83 10.07
N PHE A 23 2.39 -8.62 9.92
CA PHE A 23 1.24 -8.66 10.81
C PHE A 23 0.98 -10.10 11.25
N ASP A 24 0.46 -10.28 12.47
CA ASP A 24 0.21 -11.62 13.00
C ASP A 24 -0.95 -12.32 12.26
N THR A 25 -2.02 -11.56 11.98
CA THR A 25 -3.26 -12.04 11.35
C THR A 25 -3.56 -11.29 10.06
N LEU A 26 -4.38 -11.91 9.20
CA LEU A 26 -4.88 -11.28 7.98
C LEU A 26 -5.77 -10.08 8.28
N GLU A 27 -6.61 -10.17 9.31
CA GLU A 27 -7.49 -9.08 9.73
C GLU A 27 -6.71 -7.80 10.06
N LEU A 28 -5.62 -7.90 10.84
CA LEU A 28 -4.77 -6.75 11.15
C LEU A 28 -4.09 -6.16 9.90
N ALA A 29 -3.68 -7.01 8.97
CA ALA A 29 -3.09 -6.56 7.71
C ALA A 29 -4.12 -5.83 6.82
N GLU A 30 -5.35 -6.35 6.75
CA GLU A 30 -6.44 -5.75 5.96
C GLU A 30 -6.93 -4.42 6.56
N THR A 31 -7.02 -4.32 7.90
CA THR A 31 -7.29 -3.06 8.59
C THR A 31 -6.22 -2.02 8.25
N PHE A 32 -4.94 -2.38 8.35
CA PHE A 32 -3.84 -1.47 8.00
C PHE A 32 -3.91 -1.03 6.53
N VAL A 33 -4.14 -1.95 5.60
CA VAL A 33 -4.27 -1.63 4.16
C VAL A 33 -5.42 -0.66 3.92
N THR A 34 -6.56 -0.88 4.57
CA THR A 34 -7.75 -0.03 4.44
C THR A 34 -7.48 1.37 4.98
N GLU A 35 -6.90 1.49 6.17
CA GLU A 35 -6.57 2.78 6.77
C GLU A 35 -5.52 3.53 5.94
N PHE A 36 -4.43 2.87 5.54
CA PHE A 36 -3.36 3.49 4.77
C PHE A 36 -3.87 4.03 3.43
N ASN A 37 -4.66 3.22 2.71
CA ASN A 37 -5.18 3.62 1.41
C ASN A 37 -6.36 4.60 1.50
N SER A 38 -6.98 4.79 2.67
CA SER A 38 -8.08 5.75 2.86
C SER A 38 -7.69 7.19 2.57
N HIS A 39 -6.39 7.50 2.59
CA HIS A 39 -5.83 8.80 2.22
C HIS A 39 -5.77 9.03 0.69
N ASN A 40 -5.91 7.99 -0.13
CA ASN A 40 -5.93 8.11 -1.60
C ASN A 40 -7.34 8.47 -2.08
N THR A 41 -7.77 9.70 -1.80
CA THR A 41 -9.15 10.18 -2.06
C THR A 41 -9.35 10.91 -3.38
N GLU A 42 -8.27 11.19 -4.10
CA GLU A 42 -8.32 11.96 -5.36
C GLU A 42 -9.09 11.24 -6.45
N GLU A 43 -9.92 11.96 -7.20
CA GLU A 43 -10.70 11.39 -8.32
C GLU A 43 -9.84 10.91 -9.48
N LYS A 44 -8.61 11.45 -9.59
CA LYS A 44 -7.63 11.08 -10.59
C LYS A 44 -6.36 10.60 -9.91
N VAL A 45 -5.79 9.52 -10.43
CA VAL A 45 -4.53 8.99 -9.95
C VAL A 45 -3.43 10.05 -10.16
N PRO A 46 -2.78 10.53 -9.08
CA PRO A 46 -1.74 11.53 -9.18
C PRO A 46 -0.48 10.92 -9.82
N ASP A 47 0.45 11.80 -10.21
CA ASP A 47 1.71 11.38 -10.83
C ASP A 47 2.61 10.62 -9.84
N TRP A 48 2.44 10.87 -8.53
CA TRP A 48 3.12 10.17 -7.45
C TRP A 48 2.13 9.84 -6.34
N TYR A 49 2.10 8.58 -5.89
CA TYR A 49 1.33 8.15 -4.72
C TYR A 49 1.92 6.90 -4.09
N MET A 50 1.52 6.65 -2.85
CA MET A 50 1.80 5.40 -2.14
C MET A 50 0.52 4.61 -1.93
N ARG A 51 0.62 3.27 -1.96
CA ARG A 51 -0.47 2.38 -1.57
C ARG A 51 0.06 1.21 -0.75
N ALA A 52 -0.79 0.64 0.09
CA ALA A 52 -0.53 -0.60 0.80
C ALA A 52 -1.25 -1.77 0.12
N GLU A 53 -0.63 -2.95 0.09
CA GLU A 53 -1.21 -4.17 -0.49
C GLU A 53 -0.78 -5.41 0.32
N VAL A 54 -1.75 -6.28 0.68
CA VAL A 54 -1.46 -7.59 1.28
C VAL A 54 -0.80 -8.49 0.25
N VAL A 55 0.32 -9.10 0.62
CA VAL A 55 1.02 -10.06 -0.22
C VAL A 55 0.41 -11.44 -0.01
N ARG A 56 -0.05 -12.06 -1.09
CA ARG A 56 -0.56 -13.43 -1.10
C ARG A 56 0.54 -14.44 -1.42
#